data_AF-A0A962WJC3-F1
#
_entry.id   AF-A0A962WJC3-F1
#
_cell.length_a   1.000
_cell.length_b   1.000
_cell.length_c   1.000
_cell.angle_alpha   90.00
_cell.angle_beta   90.00
_cell.angle_gamma   90.00
#
_symmetry.space_group_name_H-M   'P 1'
#
loop_
_entity.id
_entity.type
_entity.pdbx_description
1 polymer ?
#
loop_
_entity_poly.entity_id
_entity_poly.type
_entity_poly.pdbx_seq_one_letter_code
_entity_poly.pdbx_strand_id
1 'polypeptide(L)'
;MLYERLVQTSDAIARTPGRRAKIEALASLLRELDTVEVPIGVSHLSGQLRQGRIGLGPAALDSLDGAYAPRAMLSLRTVDAAFTELAETRGAGSGARRQQLLRELFARATKAEQSFLRRLVLGELRQGALDGVMADAIARASGLHAAEIRRAIMLAGDTRAVAIAVLSEGAGALGDFDLLPGRAVRPMLASPVDDLATALQLMPEALIDYKLDGVRVQVHRYLGRIEVFTRNLNEIAARVPEVLAVIEALPMGDMVLDGELLALREDGRPHPFQVTMSRFGRRGDSDDRRRRLPLRLFAFDCLYWDRPLIDRDLRERVSLMQERLPAEIIVPRLQLLADHPHREQVAEDFIRTAQEVGHEGVMIKSLQSTYQAGSRGAAWLKLKQAHTLDLVVLAAEWGSGRRRGWLSNLHLGARSEDGRGFVMLGKTF
;
A
#
# COMPACT_ATOMS: atom_id res chain seq x y z
N MET A 1 6.87 3.44 -32.32
CA MET A 1 6.22 4.77 -32.32
C MET A 1 7.24 5.92 -32.20
N LEU A 2 6.96 7.09 -32.82
CA LEU A 2 7.76 8.32 -32.62
C LEU A 2 7.60 8.86 -31.19
N TYR A 3 8.67 9.42 -30.64
CA TYR A 3 8.68 9.95 -29.27
C TYR A 3 7.76 11.15 -29.10
N GLU A 4 7.63 11.99 -30.13
CA GLU A 4 6.68 13.10 -30.20
C GLU A 4 5.24 12.71 -29.82
N ARG A 5 4.75 11.54 -30.24
CA ARG A 5 3.39 11.08 -29.93
C ARG A 5 3.17 10.91 -28.40
N LEU A 6 4.19 10.45 -27.69
CA LEU A 6 4.19 10.37 -26.22
C LEU A 6 4.22 11.77 -25.58
N VAL A 7 5.03 12.68 -26.12
CA VAL A 7 5.12 14.07 -25.63
C VAL A 7 3.79 14.81 -25.80
N GLN A 8 3.15 14.68 -26.97
CA GLN A 8 1.82 15.24 -27.23
C GLN A 8 0.77 14.69 -26.24
N THR A 9 0.84 13.39 -25.91
CA THR A 9 -0.03 12.77 -24.92
C THR A 9 0.21 13.35 -23.52
N SER A 10 1.47 13.51 -23.11
CA SER A 10 1.83 14.15 -21.85
C SER A 10 1.31 15.59 -21.75
N ASP A 11 1.47 16.38 -22.80
CA ASP A 11 0.99 17.77 -22.84
C ASP A 11 -0.55 17.85 -22.78
N ALA A 12 -1.25 16.94 -23.47
CA ALA A 12 -2.70 16.83 -23.39
C ALA A 12 -3.18 16.48 -21.96
N ILE A 13 -2.50 15.54 -21.29
CA ILE A 13 -2.78 15.17 -19.90
C ILE A 13 -2.56 16.34 -18.95
N ALA A 14 -1.47 17.08 -19.12
CA ALA A 14 -1.13 18.22 -18.27
C ALA A 14 -2.16 19.36 -18.36
N ARG A 15 -2.73 19.60 -19.55
CA ARG A 15 -3.77 20.63 -19.77
C ARG A 15 -5.17 20.18 -19.34
N THR A 16 -5.39 18.89 -19.16
CA THR A 16 -6.72 18.34 -18.86
C THR A 16 -6.99 18.37 -17.34
N PRO A 17 -8.08 18.99 -16.86
CA PRO A 17 -8.41 18.96 -15.43
C PRO A 17 -9.10 17.65 -15.01
N GLY A 18 -9.85 17.01 -15.92
CA GLY A 18 -10.68 15.85 -15.63
C GLY A 18 -9.92 14.52 -15.64
N ARG A 19 -9.99 13.76 -14.53
CA ARG A 19 -9.37 12.43 -14.40
C ARG A 19 -9.76 11.47 -15.53
N ARG A 20 -11.05 11.42 -15.91
CA ARG A 20 -11.56 10.51 -16.96
C ARG A 20 -10.93 10.78 -18.33
N ALA A 21 -10.77 12.05 -18.69
CA ALA A 21 -10.14 12.42 -19.96
C ALA A 21 -8.64 12.10 -19.97
N LYS A 22 -7.94 12.24 -18.83
CA LYS A 22 -6.55 11.76 -18.69
C LYS A 22 -6.45 10.24 -18.90
N ILE A 23 -7.37 9.47 -18.31
CA ILE A 23 -7.43 8.02 -18.46
C ILE A 23 -7.61 7.64 -19.94
N GLU A 24 -8.53 8.28 -20.66
CA GLU A 24 -8.75 7.95 -22.09
C GLU A 24 -7.55 8.34 -22.96
N ALA A 25 -6.91 9.49 -22.71
CA ALA A 25 -5.71 9.90 -23.45
C ALA A 25 -4.56 8.91 -23.27
N LEU A 26 -4.32 8.46 -22.03
CA LEU A 26 -3.33 7.41 -21.74
C LEU A 26 -3.72 6.08 -22.40
N ALA A 27 -4.98 5.65 -22.25
CA ALA A 27 -5.44 4.38 -22.79
C ALA A 27 -5.35 4.33 -24.32
N SER A 28 -5.66 5.44 -25.00
CA SER A 28 -5.47 5.57 -26.45
C SER A 28 -4.01 5.34 -26.84
N LEU A 29 -3.06 5.99 -26.15
CA LEU A 29 -1.64 5.81 -26.44
C LEU A 29 -1.20 4.37 -26.17
N LEU A 30 -1.61 3.76 -25.05
CA LEU A 30 -1.23 2.39 -24.70
C LEU A 30 -1.65 1.37 -25.76
N ARG A 31 -2.78 1.58 -26.44
CA ARG A 31 -3.24 0.72 -27.55
C ARG A 31 -2.39 0.87 -28.82
N GLU A 32 -1.66 1.97 -28.97
CA GLU A 32 -0.74 2.23 -30.10
C GLU A 32 0.65 1.60 -29.87
N LEU A 33 0.99 1.23 -28.63
CA LEU A 33 2.30 0.68 -28.26
C LEU A 33 2.35 -0.83 -28.51
N ASP A 34 3.48 -1.29 -29.04
CA ASP A 34 3.81 -2.72 -29.03
C ASP A 34 4.39 -3.17 -27.67
N THR A 35 4.59 -4.48 -27.50
CA THR A 35 5.05 -5.11 -26.25
C THR A 35 6.38 -4.57 -25.72
N VAL A 36 7.27 -4.09 -26.59
CA VAL A 36 8.56 -3.52 -26.17
C VAL A 36 8.41 -2.04 -25.81
N GLU A 37 7.46 -1.34 -26.43
CA GLU A 37 7.22 0.08 -26.18
C GLU A 37 6.34 0.34 -24.94
N VAL A 38 5.43 -0.57 -24.60
CA VAL A 38 4.58 -0.50 -23.40
C VAL A 38 5.35 -0.16 -22.11
N PRO A 39 6.42 -0.89 -21.71
CA PRO A 39 7.13 -0.57 -20.48
C PRO A 39 7.77 0.82 -20.50
N ILE A 40 8.23 1.26 -21.67
CA ILE A 40 8.85 2.59 -21.86
C ILE A 40 7.78 3.67 -21.68
N GLY A 41 6.64 3.53 -22.38
CA GLY A 41 5.52 4.46 -22.31
C GLY A 41 4.93 4.59 -20.92
N VAL A 42 4.70 3.45 -20.26
CA VAL A 42 4.20 3.39 -18.86
C VAL A 42 5.17 4.09 -17.91
N SER A 43 6.47 3.77 -17.96
CA SER A 43 7.47 4.44 -17.11
C SER A 43 7.49 5.96 -17.32
N HIS A 44 7.65 6.39 -18.57
CA HIS A 44 7.83 7.82 -18.90
C HIS A 44 6.60 8.64 -18.52
N LEU A 45 5.39 8.12 -18.75
CA LEU A 45 4.14 8.81 -18.41
C LEU A 45 3.75 8.68 -16.94
N SER A 46 4.33 7.73 -16.20
CA SER A 46 4.35 7.76 -14.72
C SER A 46 5.45 8.68 -14.16
N GLY A 47 6.22 9.36 -15.01
CA GLY A 47 7.25 10.32 -14.60
C GLY A 47 8.55 9.67 -14.13
N GLN A 48 8.86 8.46 -14.58
CA GLN A 48 10.07 7.74 -14.24
C GLN A 48 10.79 7.23 -15.50
N LEU A 49 12.12 7.12 -15.44
CA LEU A 49 12.87 6.37 -16.43
C LEU A 49 12.77 4.87 -16.12
N ARG A 50 12.77 4.03 -17.16
CA ARG A 50 12.78 2.57 -16.99
C ARG A 50 14.03 2.11 -16.23
N GLN A 51 15.15 2.79 -16.45
CA GLN A 51 16.47 2.56 -15.84
C GLN A 51 16.56 3.09 -14.40
N GLY A 52 15.52 3.75 -13.87
CA GLY A 52 15.55 4.39 -12.57
C GLY A 52 16.38 5.67 -12.54
N ARG A 53 16.99 5.98 -11.39
CA ARG A 53 17.82 7.18 -11.22
C ARG A 53 19.20 6.98 -11.85
N ILE A 54 19.45 7.70 -12.93
CA ILE A 54 20.73 7.64 -13.66
C ILE A 54 21.74 8.71 -13.23
N GLY A 55 21.46 9.50 -12.18
CA GLY A 55 22.41 10.47 -11.61
C GLY A 55 22.66 11.71 -12.47
N LEU A 56 21.68 12.14 -13.27
CA LEU A 56 21.76 13.39 -14.03
C LEU A 56 21.11 14.53 -13.23
N GLY A 57 21.91 15.56 -12.92
CA GLY A 57 21.44 16.77 -12.24
C GLY A 57 21.15 17.93 -13.22
N PRO A 58 20.56 19.03 -12.73
CA PRO A 58 20.23 20.21 -13.54
C PRO A 58 21.42 20.73 -14.36
N ALA A 59 22.60 20.86 -13.73
CA ALA A 59 23.81 21.34 -14.39
C ALA A 59 24.22 20.53 -15.64
N ALA A 60 23.99 19.21 -15.64
CA ALA A 60 24.28 18.37 -16.80
C ALA A 60 23.33 18.66 -17.97
N LEU A 61 22.08 19.04 -17.67
CA LEU A 61 21.05 19.36 -18.66
C LEU A 61 21.15 20.80 -19.15
N ASP A 62 21.47 21.76 -18.28
CA ASP A 62 21.64 23.17 -18.65
C ASP A 62 22.77 23.35 -19.67
N SER A 63 23.82 22.52 -19.58
CA SER A 63 24.90 22.47 -20.58
C SER A 63 24.47 21.99 -21.98
N LEU A 64 23.23 21.53 -22.13
CA LEU A 64 22.63 21.05 -23.39
C LEU A 64 21.74 22.11 -24.05
N ASP A 65 21.70 23.33 -23.51
CA ASP A 65 21.00 24.45 -24.14
C ASP A 65 21.62 24.77 -25.51
N GLY A 66 20.80 24.77 -26.57
CA GLY A 66 21.30 24.93 -27.94
C GLY A 66 20.27 24.56 -29.02
N ALA A 67 20.78 24.13 -30.17
CA ALA A 67 19.97 23.76 -31.32
C ALA A 67 19.09 22.52 -31.03
N TYR A 68 17.83 22.58 -31.48
CA TYR A 68 16.88 21.47 -31.44
C TYR A 68 16.56 21.04 -32.88
N ALA A 69 16.18 19.77 -33.05
CA ALA A 69 15.77 19.28 -34.35
C ALA A 69 14.47 19.98 -34.82
N PRO A 70 14.35 20.33 -36.11
CA PRO A 70 13.17 21.02 -36.64
C PRO A 70 11.94 20.09 -36.79
N ARG A 71 12.16 18.77 -36.77
CA ARG A 71 11.11 17.74 -36.88
C ARG A 71 11.45 16.55 -35.99
N ALA A 72 10.42 15.85 -35.52
CA ALA A 72 10.58 14.67 -34.68
C ALA A 72 11.21 13.51 -35.48
N MET A 73 12.28 12.92 -34.94
CA MET A 73 12.98 11.79 -35.53
C MET A 73 13.34 10.70 -34.51
N LEU A 74 13.11 10.97 -33.22
CA LEU A 74 13.37 10.01 -32.15
C LEU A 74 12.18 9.05 -32.03
N SER A 75 12.48 7.77 -31.82
CA SER A 75 11.49 6.77 -31.40
C SER A 75 11.59 6.52 -29.89
N LEU A 76 10.57 5.94 -29.27
CA LEU A 76 10.65 5.54 -27.86
C LEU A 76 11.84 4.62 -27.61
N ARG A 77 12.05 3.64 -28.49
CA ARG A 77 13.13 2.65 -28.39
C ARG A 77 14.51 3.32 -28.45
N THR A 78 14.71 4.28 -29.35
CA THR A 78 15.99 5.00 -29.47
C THR A 78 16.27 5.83 -28.22
N VAL A 79 15.26 6.49 -27.66
CA VAL A 79 15.40 7.26 -26.42
C VAL A 79 15.73 6.34 -25.24
N ASP A 80 15.01 5.22 -25.10
CA ASP A 80 15.23 4.25 -24.02
C ASP A 80 16.60 3.55 -24.12
N ALA A 81 17.05 3.23 -25.35
CA ALA A 81 18.39 2.71 -25.59
C ALA A 81 19.48 3.72 -25.19
N ALA A 82 19.31 4.99 -25.53
CA ALA A 82 20.26 6.05 -25.13
C ALA A 82 20.33 6.19 -23.60
N PHE A 83 19.20 6.12 -22.88
CA PHE A 83 19.21 6.14 -21.42
C PHE A 83 19.79 4.87 -20.80
N THR A 84 19.64 3.73 -21.46
CA THR A 84 20.30 2.47 -21.05
C THR A 84 21.82 2.59 -21.16
N GLU A 85 22.34 3.06 -22.31
CA GLU A 85 23.78 3.30 -22.49
C GLU A 85 24.32 4.32 -21.48
N LEU A 86 23.57 5.39 -21.21
CA LEU A 86 23.91 6.34 -20.15
C LEU A 86 23.99 5.69 -18.78
N ALA A 87 23.02 4.83 -18.40
CA ALA A 87 23.00 4.16 -17.10
C ALA A 87 24.17 3.18 -16.92
N GLU A 88 24.57 2.51 -17.99
CA GLU A 88 25.63 1.49 -18.01
C GLU A 88 27.03 2.09 -18.12
N THR A 89 27.17 3.32 -18.63
CA THR A 89 28.46 4.01 -18.75
C THR A 89 29.06 4.34 -17.38
N ARG A 90 30.15 3.65 -17.01
CA ARG A 90 30.90 3.76 -15.74
C ARG A 90 32.41 3.74 -15.97
N GLY A 91 33.18 4.10 -14.94
CA GLY A 91 34.66 4.07 -14.97
C GLY A 91 35.33 5.40 -15.36
N ALA A 92 36.65 5.36 -15.53
CA ALA A 92 37.44 6.53 -15.90
C ALA A 92 36.99 7.09 -17.27
N GLY A 93 36.79 8.41 -17.37
CA GLY A 93 36.28 9.04 -18.59
C GLY A 93 34.76 8.94 -18.82
N SER A 94 34.03 8.23 -17.96
CA SER A 94 32.57 8.07 -18.08
C SER A 94 31.81 9.40 -18.10
N GLY A 95 32.26 10.42 -17.37
CA GLY A 95 31.64 11.75 -17.37
C GLY A 95 31.58 12.38 -18.76
N ALA A 96 32.70 12.38 -19.50
CA ALA A 96 32.78 12.93 -20.85
C ALA A 96 31.92 12.13 -21.84
N ARG A 97 31.95 10.79 -21.76
CA ARG A 97 31.11 9.93 -22.60
C ARG A 97 29.61 10.17 -22.35
N ARG A 98 29.20 10.26 -21.10
CA ARG A 98 27.80 10.54 -20.73
C ARG A 98 27.35 11.92 -21.23
N GLN A 99 28.21 12.93 -21.13
CA GLN A 99 27.91 14.26 -21.66
C GLN A 99 27.81 14.26 -23.19
N GLN A 100 28.64 13.47 -23.88
CA GLN A 100 28.54 13.28 -25.33
C GLN A 100 27.20 12.62 -25.71
N LEU A 101 26.85 11.50 -25.08
CA LEU A 101 25.59 10.79 -25.33
C LEU A 101 24.36 11.68 -25.10
N LEU A 102 24.37 12.48 -24.05
CA LEU A 102 23.31 13.46 -23.79
C LEU A 102 23.22 14.52 -24.88
N ARG A 103 24.34 15.08 -25.32
CA ARG A 103 24.36 16.06 -26.42
C ARG A 103 23.82 15.47 -27.72
N GLU A 104 24.24 14.25 -28.05
CA GLU A 104 23.79 13.54 -29.26
C GLU A 104 22.28 13.27 -29.22
N LEU A 105 21.74 12.83 -28.07
CA LEU A 105 20.32 12.61 -27.89
C LEU A 105 19.51 13.91 -28.00
N PHE A 106 19.93 14.96 -27.27
CA PHE A 106 19.20 16.23 -27.22
C PHE A 106 19.26 16.99 -28.55
N ALA A 107 20.38 16.97 -29.28
CA ALA A 107 20.48 17.61 -30.59
C ALA A 107 19.48 17.03 -31.62
N ARG A 108 19.12 15.75 -31.47
CA ARG A 108 18.14 15.06 -32.33
C ARG A 108 16.69 15.22 -31.85
N ALA A 109 16.49 15.73 -30.65
CA ALA A 109 15.17 15.99 -30.08
C ALA A 109 14.65 17.36 -30.52
N THR A 110 13.35 17.44 -30.81
CA THR A 110 12.63 18.70 -30.97
C THR A 110 12.56 19.46 -29.65
N LYS A 111 12.22 20.76 -29.70
CA LYS A 111 12.07 21.58 -28.49
C LYS A 111 11.08 21.00 -27.47
N ALA A 112 9.97 20.42 -27.93
CA ALA A 112 8.97 19.79 -27.06
C ALA A 112 9.52 18.51 -26.42
N GLU A 113 10.22 17.67 -27.19
CA GLU A 113 10.84 16.44 -26.70
C GLU A 113 11.94 16.74 -25.67
N GLN A 114 12.81 17.73 -25.93
CA GLN A 114 13.82 18.18 -24.96
C GLN A 114 13.19 18.64 -23.64
N SER A 115 12.13 19.45 -23.71
CA SER A 115 11.40 19.93 -22.53
C SER A 115 10.79 18.76 -21.73
N PHE A 116 10.17 17.79 -22.40
CA PHE A 116 9.67 16.58 -21.75
C PHE A 116 10.79 15.77 -21.09
N LEU A 117 11.88 15.50 -21.81
CA LEU A 117 13.02 14.72 -21.31
C LEU A 117 13.65 15.35 -20.07
N ARG A 118 13.83 16.68 -20.04
CA ARG A 118 14.35 17.38 -18.86
C ARG A 118 13.46 17.17 -17.64
N ARG A 119 12.16 17.40 -17.79
CA ARG A 119 11.18 17.20 -16.71
C ARG A 119 11.14 15.75 -16.25
N LEU A 120 11.26 14.80 -17.17
CA LEU A 120 11.30 13.37 -16.84
C LEU A 120 12.54 13.01 -16.01
N VAL A 121 13.73 13.41 -16.48
CA VAL A 121 15.02 13.11 -15.83
C VAL A 121 15.10 13.75 -14.44
N LEU A 122 14.60 14.98 -14.29
CA LEU A 122 14.59 15.70 -13.02
C LEU A 122 13.45 15.25 -12.07
N GLY A 123 12.53 14.40 -12.53
CA GLY A 123 11.37 13.98 -11.74
C GLY A 123 10.31 15.08 -11.56
N GLU A 124 10.26 16.04 -12.47
CA GLU A 124 9.41 17.24 -12.42
C GLU A 124 8.25 17.21 -13.42
N LEU A 125 7.92 16.04 -13.98
CA LEU A 125 6.87 15.95 -15.01
C LEU A 125 5.51 16.49 -14.54
N ARG A 126 5.16 16.32 -13.25
CA ARG A 126 4.03 16.97 -12.54
C ARG A 126 2.69 17.02 -13.31
N GLN A 127 2.42 16.06 -14.19
CA GLN A 127 1.24 16.05 -15.07
C GLN A 127 -0.04 15.52 -14.41
N GLY A 128 0.01 15.14 -13.13
CA GLY A 128 -1.13 14.60 -12.38
C GLY A 128 -1.61 13.24 -12.88
N ALA A 129 -0.78 12.50 -13.62
CA ALA A 129 -0.97 11.09 -13.98
C ALA A 129 -0.05 10.23 -13.12
N LEU A 130 -0.44 10.05 -11.85
CA LEU A 130 0.23 9.15 -10.90
C LEU A 130 -0.10 7.69 -11.24
N ASP A 131 0.59 6.74 -10.60
CA ASP A 131 0.38 5.29 -10.80
C ASP A 131 -1.09 4.86 -10.71
N GLY A 132 -1.89 5.51 -9.87
CA GLY A 132 -3.33 5.23 -9.79
C GLY A 132 -4.14 5.65 -11.02
N VAL A 133 -3.71 6.66 -11.78
CA VAL A 133 -4.32 7.03 -13.07
C VAL A 133 -3.82 6.10 -14.18
N MET A 134 -2.54 5.73 -14.13
CA MET A 134 -1.96 4.75 -15.07
C MET A 134 -2.63 3.38 -14.95
N ALA A 135 -2.86 2.89 -13.74
CA ALA A 135 -3.60 1.64 -13.51
C ALA A 135 -5.00 1.67 -14.14
N ASP A 136 -5.73 2.78 -14.01
CA ASP A 136 -7.05 2.94 -14.63
C ASP A 136 -6.95 3.04 -16.16
N ALA A 137 -5.87 3.63 -16.69
CA ALA A 137 -5.61 3.69 -18.13
C ALA A 137 -5.28 2.31 -18.72
N ILE A 138 -4.49 1.50 -18.01
CA ILE A 138 -4.21 0.10 -18.39
C ILE A 138 -5.52 -0.68 -18.43
N ALA A 139 -6.35 -0.58 -17.39
CA ALA A 139 -7.67 -1.22 -17.35
C ALA A 139 -8.56 -0.80 -18.52
N ARG A 140 -8.58 0.50 -18.82
CA ARG A 140 -9.33 1.04 -19.96
C ARG A 140 -8.78 0.59 -21.31
N ALA A 141 -7.47 0.43 -21.45
CA ALA A 141 -6.81 0.00 -22.68
C ALA A 141 -7.03 -1.49 -22.94
N SER A 142 -6.93 -2.34 -21.91
CA SER A 142 -7.13 -3.79 -21.99
C SER A 142 -8.60 -4.22 -21.95
N GLY A 143 -9.51 -3.34 -21.51
CA GLY A 143 -10.92 -3.67 -21.32
C GLY A 143 -11.23 -4.46 -20.04
N LEU A 144 -10.26 -4.60 -19.13
CA LEU A 144 -10.40 -5.33 -17.86
C LEU A 144 -10.88 -4.43 -16.72
N HIS A 145 -11.32 -5.03 -15.61
CA HIS A 145 -11.76 -4.24 -14.46
C HIS A 145 -10.57 -3.58 -13.75
N ALA A 146 -10.72 -2.30 -13.41
CA ALA A 146 -9.65 -1.54 -12.72
C ALA A 146 -9.24 -2.16 -11.37
N ALA A 147 -10.16 -2.86 -10.70
CA ALA A 147 -9.86 -3.57 -9.45
C ALA A 147 -8.87 -4.73 -9.69
N GLU A 148 -9.05 -5.50 -10.77
CA GLU A 148 -8.18 -6.62 -11.14
C GLU A 148 -6.78 -6.13 -11.53
N ILE A 149 -6.71 -5.06 -12.33
CA ILE A 149 -5.42 -4.43 -12.68
C ILE A 149 -4.69 -3.93 -11.44
N ARG A 150 -5.38 -3.22 -10.53
CA ARG A 150 -4.77 -2.72 -9.30
C ARG A 150 -4.30 -3.87 -8.39
N ARG A 151 -5.05 -4.98 -8.33
CA ARG A 151 -4.65 -6.20 -7.62
C ARG A 151 -3.38 -6.78 -8.23
N ALA A 152 -3.34 -6.97 -9.55
CA ALA A 152 -2.17 -7.48 -10.25
C ALA A 152 -0.94 -6.58 -10.05
N ILE A 153 -1.09 -5.25 -10.15
CA ILE A 153 0.02 -4.29 -9.93
C ILE A 153 0.56 -4.41 -8.51
N MET A 154 -0.33 -4.56 -7.53
CA MET A 154 0.06 -4.71 -6.13
C MET A 154 0.81 -6.02 -5.86
N LEU A 155 0.44 -7.13 -6.50
CA LEU A 155 1.12 -8.43 -6.36
C LEU A 155 2.43 -8.48 -7.15
N ALA A 156 2.43 -7.92 -8.35
CA ALA A 156 3.61 -7.80 -9.19
C ALA A 156 4.68 -6.89 -8.57
N GLY A 157 4.26 -5.82 -7.90
CA GLY A 157 5.14 -4.73 -7.47
C GLY A 157 5.66 -3.87 -8.64
N ASP A 158 5.20 -4.11 -9.87
CA ASP A 158 5.61 -3.40 -11.07
C ASP A 158 4.43 -3.19 -12.03
N THR A 159 4.03 -1.93 -12.20
CA THR A 159 2.97 -1.52 -13.14
C THR A 159 3.28 -1.90 -14.59
N ARG A 160 4.56 -1.89 -14.98
CA ARG A 160 4.98 -2.17 -16.36
C ARG A 160 4.78 -3.63 -16.71
N ALA A 161 5.17 -4.53 -15.81
CA ALA A 161 5.03 -5.97 -16.01
C ALA A 161 3.55 -6.34 -16.24
N VAL A 162 2.66 -5.78 -15.42
CA VAL A 162 1.21 -5.96 -15.57
C VAL A 162 0.71 -5.36 -16.88
N ALA A 163 1.14 -4.14 -17.22
CA ALA A 163 0.71 -3.50 -18.47
C ALA A 163 1.08 -4.33 -19.70
N ILE A 164 2.31 -4.87 -19.78
CA ILE A 164 2.74 -5.73 -20.89
C ILE A 164 1.86 -6.97 -20.97
N ALA A 165 1.72 -7.68 -19.85
CA ALA A 165 1.00 -8.94 -19.78
C ALA A 165 -0.47 -8.76 -20.22
N VAL A 166 -1.21 -7.81 -19.62
CA VAL A 166 -2.64 -7.65 -19.91
C VAL A 166 -2.94 -7.01 -21.26
N LEU A 167 -2.03 -6.20 -21.82
CA LEU A 167 -2.21 -5.62 -23.15
C LEU A 167 -1.85 -6.61 -24.27
N SER A 168 -1.03 -7.62 -23.97
CA SER A 168 -0.60 -8.63 -24.95
C SER A 168 -1.47 -9.89 -24.91
N GLU A 169 -1.81 -10.34 -23.70
CA GLU A 169 -2.43 -11.65 -23.44
C GLU A 169 -3.83 -11.54 -22.81
N GLY A 170 -4.27 -10.32 -22.48
CA GLY A 170 -5.61 -10.06 -21.96
C GLY A 170 -5.83 -10.56 -20.53
N ALA A 171 -7.05 -11.02 -20.24
CA ALA A 171 -7.47 -11.41 -18.89
C ALA A 171 -6.70 -12.62 -18.34
N GLY A 172 -6.27 -13.55 -19.21
CA GLY A 172 -5.57 -14.78 -18.80
C GLY A 172 -4.29 -14.50 -18.03
N ALA A 173 -3.58 -13.42 -18.39
CA ALA A 173 -2.31 -13.04 -17.78
C ALA A 173 -2.44 -12.52 -16.34
N LEU A 174 -3.66 -12.21 -15.87
CA LEU A 174 -3.88 -11.79 -14.49
C LEU A 174 -3.57 -12.90 -13.48
N GLY A 175 -3.71 -14.16 -13.89
CA GLY A 175 -3.42 -15.33 -13.06
C GLY A 175 -1.93 -15.51 -12.76
N ASP A 176 -1.04 -14.90 -13.55
CA ASP A 176 0.42 -15.00 -13.36
C ASP A 176 0.92 -14.09 -12.23
N PHE A 177 0.07 -13.17 -11.76
CA PHE A 177 0.40 -12.24 -10.68
C PHE A 177 -0.19 -12.73 -9.36
N ASP A 178 0.63 -13.47 -8.62
CA ASP A 178 0.33 -13.95 -7.29
C ASP A 178 1.28 -13.37 -6.23
N LEU A 179 0.97 -13.59 -4.95
CA LEU A 179 1.77 -13.14 -3.83
C LEU A 179 3.10 -13.92 -3.81
N LEU A 180 4.20 -13.17 -3.88
CA LEU A 180 5.54 -13.70 -3.67
C LEU A 180 6.11 -13.18 -2.34
N PRO A 181 6.73 -14.03 -1.52
CA PRO A 181 7.51 -13.58 -0.39
C PRO A 181 8.58 -12.55 -0.78
N GLY A 182 8.86 -11.58 0.10
CA GLY A 182 9.65 -10.39 -0.22
C GLY A 182 8.92 -9.27 -0.95
N ARG A 183 7.68 -9.49 -1.43
CA ARG A 183 6.83 -8.44 -2.02
C ARG A 183 5.65 -8.14 -1.10
N ALA A 184 5.84 -7.16 -0.23
CA ALA A 184 4.79 -6.77 0.71
C ALA A 184 3.58 -6.17 -0.01
N VAL A 185 2.38 -6.62 0.36
CA VAL A 185 1.12 -6.14 -0.19
C VAL A 185 0.37 -5.25 0.80
N ARG A 186 -0.41 -4.31 0.27
CA ARG A 186 -1.20 -3.42 1.13
C ARG A 186 -2.18 -4.24 1.99
N PRO A 187 -2.34 -3.88 3.27
CA PRO A 187 -3.22 -4.63 4.15
C PRO A 187 -4.68 -4.55 3.72
N MET A 188 -5.40 -5.67 3.83
CA MET A 188 -6.86 -5.69 3.75
C MET A 188 -7.46 -4.87 4.91
N LEU A 189 -8.44 -4.02 4.61
CA LEU A 189 -9.06 -3.11 5.57
C LEU A 189 -10.47 -3.58 5.95
N ALA A 190 -10.86 -3.29 7.18
CA ALA A 190 -12.20 -3.57 7.68
C ALA A 190 -13.13 -2.35 7.65
N SER A 191 -14.42 -2.62 7.45
CA SER A 191 -15.50 -1.64 7.56
C SER A 191 -16.04 -1.60 8.99
N PRO A 192 -16.50 -0.46 9.51
CA PRO A 192 -17.21 -0.43 10.78
C PRO A 192 -18.56 -1.16 10.68
N VAL A 193 -19.02 -1.71 11.79
CA VAL A 193 -20.39 -2.19 12.00
C VAL A 193 -20.85 -1.72 13.37
N ASP A 194 -22.14 -1.40 13.50
CA ASP A 194 -22.68 -0.75 14.69
C ASP A 194 -23.00 -1.77 15.80
N ASP A 195 -23.48 -2.95 15.42
CA ASP A 195 -23.89 -3.99 16.36
C ASP A 195 -23.54 -5.41 15.88
N LEU A 196 -23.55 -6.36 16.83
CA LEU A 196 -23.19 -7.74 16.61
C LEU A 196 -24.21 -8.49 15.75
N ALA A 197 -25.51 -8.26 15.96
CA ALA A 197 -26.57 -8.96 15.24
C ALA A 197 -26.48 -8.69 13.74
N THR A 198 -26.30 -7.43 13.35
CA THR A 198 -26.06 -7.00 11.97
C THR A 198 -24.82 -7.68 11.39
N ALA A 199 -23.72 -7.76 12.14
CA ALA A 199 -22.50 -8.42 11.68
C ALA A 199 -22.71 -9.94 11.44
N LEU A 200 -23.40 -10.63 12.35
CA LEU A 200 -23.66 -12.08 12.26
C LEU A 200 -24.70 -12.44 11.19
N GLN A 201 -25.59 -11.51 10.83
CA GLN A 201 -26.49 -11.65 9.67
C GLN A 201 -25.72 -11.55 8.34
N LEU A 202 -24.78 -10.60 8.24
CA LEU A 202 -23.92 -10.45 7.05
C LEU A 202 -22.91 -11.60 6.90
N MET A 203 -22.58 -12.28 8.00
CA MET A 203 -21.58 -13.35 8.05
C MET A 203 -22.14 -14.58 8.78
N PRO A 204 -22.91 -15.45 8.10
CA PRO A 204 -23.45 -16.68 8.69
C PRO A 204 -22.36 -17.62 9.24
N GLU A 205 -21.17 -17.59 8.64
CA GLU A 205 -19.99 -18.29 9.10
C GLU A 205 -18.87 -17.26 9.33
N ALA A 206 -18.52 -17.06 10.60
CA ALA A 206 -17.68 -15.94 11.02
C ALA A 206 -16.48 -16.40 11.85
N LEU A 207 -15.38 -15.68 11.71
CA LEU A 207 -14.25 -15.70 12.62
C LEU A 207 -14.23 -14.38 13.37
N ILE A 208 -14.27 -14.45 14.70
CA ILE A 208 -14.19 -13.29 15.59
C ILE A 208 -12.78 -13.28 16.21
N ASP A 209 -11.94 -12.35 15.80
CA ASP A 209 -10.62 -12.12 16.41
C ASP A 209 -10.70 -10.97 17.41
N TYR A 210 -9.87 -11.01 18.45
CA TYR A 210 -9.63 -9.83 19.27
C TYR A 210 -9.12 -8.68 18.40
N LYS A 211 -9.72 -7.50 18.58
CA LYS A 211 -9.24 -6.29 17.93
C LYS A 211 -8.11 -5.68 18.76
N LEU A 212 -6.90 -6.03 18.37
CA LEU A 212 -5.68 -5.53 18.99
C LEU A 212 -5.47 -4.03 18.67
N ASP A 213 -4.92 -3.31 19.64
CA ASP A 213 -4.57 -1.88 19.55
C ASP A 213 -3.04 -1.73 19.50
N GLY A 214 -2.46 -2.22 18.40
CA GLY A 214 -1.02 -2.33 18.21
C GLY A 214 -0.54 -1.74 16.90
N VAL A 215 0.57 -2.27 16.39
CA VAL A 215 1.11 -1.90 15.09
C VAL A 215 1.02 -3.04 14.11
N ARG A 216 0.14 -2.91 13.12
CA ARG A 216 0.01 -3.88 12.04
C ARG A 216 1.31 -4.05 11.26
N VAL A 217 1.71 -5.31 11.11
CA VAL A 217 2.88 -5.74 10.36
C VAL A 217 2.55 -6.91 9.44
N GLN A 218 3.29 -6.99 8.33
CA GLN A 218 3.33 -8.14 7.45
C GLN A 218 4.72 -8.75 7.54
N VAL A 219 4.81 -10.01 7.96
CA VAL A 219 6.07 -10.71 8.19
C VAL A 219 6.32 -11.66 7.04
N HIS A 220 7.44 -11.51 6.35
CA HIS A 220 7.86 -12.39 5.26
C HIS A 220 9.08 -13.19 5.70
N ARG A 221 9.07 -14.50 5.48
CA ARG A 221 10.27 -15.34 5.54
C ARG A 221 10.47 -16.02 4.20
N TYR A 222 11.64 -15.86 3.59
CA TYR A 222 11.95 -16.44 2.29
C TYR A 222 13.45 -16.45 2.03
N LEU A 223 13.94 -17.48 1.33
CA LEU A 223 15.36 -17.60 0.96
C LEU A 223 16.32 -17.37 2.15
N GLY A 224 15.94 -17.84 3.35
CA GLY A 224 16.70 -17.65 4.59
C GLY A 224 16.71 -16.22 5.15
N ARG A 225 15.85 -15.32 4.65
CA ARG A 225 15.70 -13.93 5.11
C ARG A 225 14.37 -13.75 5.81
N ILE A 226 14.33 -12.83 6.77
CA ILE A 226 13.10 -12.37 7.43
C ILE A 226 13.01 -10.86 7.25
N GLU A 227 11.90 -10.41 6.68
CA GLU A 227 11.57 -9.00 6.49
C GLU A 227 10.23 -8.70 7.17
N VAL A 228 10.15 -7.54 7.81
CA VAL A 228 8.92 -7.14 8.52
C VAL A 228 8.48 -5.80 7.98
N PHE A 229 7.29 -5.76 7.39
CA PHE A 229 6.75 -4.57 6.76
C PHE A 229 5.66 -3.95 7.60
N THR A 230 5.70 -2.64 7.79
CA THR A 230 4.62 -1.89 8.43
C THR A 230 3.38 -1.80 7.54
N ARG A 231 2.27 -1.30 8.08
CA ARG A 231 1.07 -0.92 7.31
C ARG A 231 1.34 -0.09 6.03
N ASN A 232 2.37 0.75 6.04
CA ASN A 232 2.75 1.59 4.90
C ASN A 232 3.89 0.97 4.06
N LEU A 233 4.13 -0.34 4.23
CA LEU A 233 5.12 -1.15 3.51
C LEU A 233 6.58 -0.73 3.71
N ASN A 234 6.88 -0.01 4.80
CA ASN A 234 8.26 0.21 5.22
C ASN A 234 8.80 -1.05 5.89
N GLU A 235 9.95 -1.55 5.43
CA GLU A 235 10.73 -2.63 6.05
C GLU A 235 11.32 -2.15 7.40
N ILE A 236 11.21 -2.97 8.45
CA ILE A 236 11.56 -2.64 9.83
C ILE A 236 12.18 -3.80 10.63
N ALA A 237 12.64 -4.90 10.01
CA ALA A 237 13.14 -6.09 10.71
C ALA A 237 14.19 -5.75 11.77
N ALA A 238 15.14 -4.86 11.44
CA ALA A 238 16.20 -4.41 12.36
C ALA A 238 15.67 -3.72 13.64
N ARG A 239 14.41 -3.27 13.65
CA ARG A 239 13.77 -2.62 14.81
C ARG A 239 13.03 -3.61 15.70
N VAL A 240 12.76 -4.83 15.26
CA VAL A 240 11.93 -5.82 15.96
C VAL A 240 12.61 -7.18 16.08
N PRO A 241 13.85 -7.25 16.61
CA PRO A 241 14.62 -8.50 16.66
C PRO A 241 13.92 -9.62 17.44
N GLU A 242 13.05 -9.31 18.39
CA GLU A 242 12.24 -10.31 19.08
C GLU A 242 11.23 -11.01 18.16
N VAL A 243 10.74 -10.32 17.13
CA VAL A 243 9.87 -10.92 16.10
C VAL A 243 10.69 -11.85 15.22
N LEU A 244 11.92 -11.46 14.87
CA LEU A 244 12.82 -12.30 14.08
C LEU A 244 13.11 -13.62 14.81
N ALA A 245 13.46 -13.55 16.10
CA ALA A 245 13.72 -14.74 16.92
C ALA A 245 12.52 -15.70 16.99
N VAL A 246 11.29 -15.16 17.11
CA VAL A 246 10.06 -15.96 17.08
C VAL A 246 9.90 -16.67 15.72
N ILE A 247 10.11 -15.97 14.62
CA ILE A 247 9.93 -16.48 13.26
C ILE A 247 11.03 -17.47 12.85
N GLU A 248 12.26 -17.29 13.37
CA GLU A 248 13.38 -18.23 13.22
C GLU A 248 13.11 -19.56 13.92
N ALA A 249 12.38 -19.55 15.04
CA ALA A 249 12.03 -20.76 15.78
C ALA A 249 10.89 -21.58 15.14
N LEU A 250 10.16 -21.03 14.16
CA LEU A 250 9.10 -21.73 13.45
C LEU A 250 9.66 -22.77 12.46
N PRO A 251 8.93 -23.86 12.15
CA PRO A 251 9.33 -24.83 11.13
C PRO A 251 9.75 -24.15 9.84
N MET A 252 10.81 -24.63 9.18
CA MET A 252 11.33 -24.05 7.92
C MET A 252 10.26 -24.00 6.81
N GLY A 253 10.38 -23.04 5.91
CA GLY A 253 9.45 -22.81 4.80
C GLY A 253 9.27 -21.34 4.48
N ASP A 254 8.84 -21.04 3.26
CA ASP A 254 8.57 -19.67 2.85
C ASP A 254 7.18 -19.27 3.34
N MET A 255 7.05 -18.10 3.98
CA MET A 255 5.77 -17.66 4.55
C MET A 255 5.55 -16.15 4.45
N VAL A 256 4.27 -15.79 4.48
CA VAL A 256 3.80 -14.41 4.67
C VAL A 256 2.67 -14.40 5.68
N LEU A 257 2.88 -13.75 6.82
CA LEU A 257 1.88 -13.57 7.89
C LEU A 257 1.44 -12.12 7.96
N ASP A 258 0.15 -11.89 8.21
CA ASP A 258 -0.40 -10.58 8.57
C ASP A 258 -0.75 -10.61 10.06
N GLY A 259 -0.28 -9.63 10.81
CA GLY A 259 -0.34 -9.63 12.26
C GLY A 259 -0.24 -8.26 12.89
N GLU A 260 -0.37 -8.21 14.20
CA GLU A 260 -0.23 -7.00 15.00
C GLU A 260 0.95 -7.16 15.97
N LEU A 261 1.75 -6.10 16.13
CA LEU A 261 2.74 -6.00 17.20
C LEU A 261 2.17 -5.23 18.38
N LEU A 262 2.31 -5.79 19.57
CA LEU A 262 1.75 -5.22 20.78
C LEU A 262 2.69 -5.40 21.96
N ALA A 263 2.88 -4.34 22.75
CA ALA A 263 3.51 -4.45 24.07
C ALA A 263 2.45 -4.89 25.09
N LEU A 264 2.76 -5.94 25.85
CA LEU A 264 1.88 -6.46 26.89
C LEU A 264 2.53 -6.27 28.26
N ARG A 265 1.68 -6.08 29.27
CA ARG A 265 2.04 -6.05 30.69
C ARG A 265 2.33 -7.46 31.18
N GLU A 266 2.89 -7.57 32.40
CA GLU A 266 3.16 -8.86 33.06
C GLU A 266 1.89 -9.70 33.26
N ASP A 267 0.74 -9.06 33.48
CA ASP A 267 -0.57 -9.71 33.62
C ASP A 267 -1.21 -10.14 32.27
N GLY A 268 -0.50 -9.93 31.15
CA GLY A 268 -0.96 -10.27 29.81
C GLY A 268 -1.82 -9.20 29.13
N ARG A 269 -2.25 -8.14 29.83
CA ARG A 269 -3.06 -7.07 29.25
C ARG A 269 -2.24 -6.13 28.35
N PRO A 270 -2.84 -5.49 27.34
CA PRO A 270 -2.15 -4.48 26.53
C PRO A 270 -1.66 -3.29 27.35
N HIS A 271 -0.46 -2.82 27.02
CA HIS A 271 -0.12 -1.43 27.28
C HIS A 271 -0.95 -0.50 26.37
N PRO A 272 -1.22 0.75 26.79
CA PRO A 272 -1.85 1.73 25.90
C PRO A 272 -1.08 1.89 24.59
N PHE A 273 -1.78 2.10 23.47
CA PHE A 273 -1.17 2.20 22.13
C PHE A 273 0.05 3.13 22.06
N GLN A 274 0.03 4.25 22.76
CA GLN A 274 1.15 5.21 22.80
C GLN A 274 2.46 4.59 23.33
N VAL A 275 2.38 3.64 24.25
CA VAL A 275 3.54 2.91 24.79
C VAL A 275 4.12 1.98 23.73
N THR A 276 3.26 1.19 23.08
CA THR A 276 3.64 0.34 21.93
C THR A 276 4.28 1.17 20.83
N MET A 277 3.68 2.32 20.47
CA MET A 277 4.20 3.24 19.46
C MET A 277 5.52 3.90 19.87
N SER A 278 5.69 4.25 21.14
CA SER A 278 6.93 4.83 21.65
C SER A 278 8.10 3.86 21.52
N ARG A 279 7.87 2.57 21.82
CA ARG A 279 8.84 1.50 21.58
C ARG A 279 9.04 1.31 20.07
N PHE A 280 7.97 1.21 19.31
CA PHE A 280 8.03 0.92 17.88
C PHE A 280 8.78 2.01 17.09
N GLY A 281 8.48 3.29 17.32
CA GLY A 281 8.94 4.42 16.49
C GLY A 281 10.41 4.82 16.65
N ARG A 282 11.11 4.34 17.69
CA ARG A 282 12.51 4.69 17.93
C ARG A 282 13.46 3.78 17.13
N ARG A 283 14.44 4.39 16.47
CA ARG A 283 15.59 3.67 15.89
C ARG A 283 16.68 3.53 16.95
N GLY A 284 17.29 2.34 17.05
CA GLY A 284 18.42 2.10 17.95
C GLY A 284 18.07 2.06 19.44
N ASP A 285 16.88 1.57 19.79
CA ASP A 285 16.49 1.43 21.20
C ASP A 285 17.49 0.51 21.95
N SER A 286 17.87 0.89 23.17
CA SER A 286 18.83 0.13 23.97
C SER A 286 18.31 -1.29 24.24
N ASP A 287 19.22 -2.27 24.36
CA ASP A 287 18.85 -3.65 24.70
C ASP A 287 18.04 -3.73 26.01
N ASP A 288 18.36 -2.86 26.98
CA ASP A 288 17.63 -2.77 28.25
C ASP A 288 16.16 -2.39 28.06
N ARG A 289 15.85 -1.40 27.21
CA ARG A 289 14.47 -1.01 26.95
C ARG A 289 13.70 -2.09 26.18
N ARG A 290 14.34 -2.76 25.23
CA ARG A 290 13.74 -3.90 24.51
C ARG A 290 13.39 -5.06 25.46
N ARG A 291 14.22 -5.32 26.47
CA ARG A 291 13.93 -6.33 27.51
C ARG A 291 12.78 -5.92 28.43
N ARG A 292 12.67 -4.63 28.78
CA ARG A 292 11.59 -4.12 29.64
C ARG A 292 10.24 -4.01 28.92
N LEU A 293 10.24 -3.77 27.60
CA LEU A 293 9.05 -3.57 26.78
C LEU A 293 9.16 -4.37 25.45
N PRO A 294 9.14 -5.71 25.50
CA PRO A 294 9.18 -6.54 24.31
C PRO A 294 7.89 -6.40 23.50
N LEU A 295 7.99 -6.31 22.17
CA LEU A 295 6.83 -6.39 21.28
C LEU A 295 6.54 -7.85 20.97
N ARG A 296 5.29 -8.26 21.17
CA ARG A 296 4.81 -9.59 20.80
C ARG A 296 4.06 -9.54 19.48
N LEU A 297 4.29 -10.55 18.64
CA LEU A 297 3.57 -10.74 17.40
C LEU A 297 2.28 -11.53 17.67
N PHE A 298 1.17 -11.02 17.15
CA PHE A 298 -0.10 -11.71 17.08
C PHE A 298 -0.55 -11.80 15.62
N ALA A 299 -0.27 -12.93 14.98
CA ALA A 299 -0.71 -13.25 13.64
C ALA A 299 -2.23 -13.48 13.61
N PHE A 300 -2.90 -12.89 12.63
CA PHE A 300 -4.34 -13.04 12.44
C PHE A 300 -4.71 -13.55 11.04
N ASP A 301 -3.77 -13.60 10.11
CA ASP A 301 -3.94 -14.19 8.78
C ASP A 301 -2.61 -14.76 8.23
N CYS A 302 -2.70 -15.73 7.34
CA CYS A 302 -1.58 -16.36 6.64
C CYS A 302 -1.82 -16.25 5.13
N LEU A 303 -1.00 -15.43 4.47
CA LEU A 303 -1.19 -15.07 3.05
C LEU A 303 -0.38 -15.98 2.11
N TYR A 304 0.66 -16.62 2.65
CA TYR A 304 1.53 -17.54 1.92
C TYR A 304 2.13 -18.55 2.91
N TRP A 305 2.19 -19.82 2.52
CA TRP A 305 2.95 -20.86 3.20
C TRP A 305 3.34 -21.94 2.19
N ASP A 306 4.58 -21.90 1.71
CA ASP A 306 5.12 -22.69 0.57
C ASP A 306 4.34 -22.57 -0.76
N ARG A 307 3.17 -21.95 -0.73
CA ARG A 307 2.30 -21.60 -1.84
C ARG A 307 1.49 -20.34 -1.47
N PRO A 308 1.02 -19.57 -2.46
CA PRO A 308 0.11 -18.46 -2.21
C PRO A 308 -1.23 -18.93 -1.66
N LEU A 309 -1.76 -18.18 -0.69
CA LEU A 309 -3.04 -18.45 -0.05
C LEU A 309 -4.00 -17.27 -0.17
N ILE A 310 -3.59 -16.17 -0.79
CA ILE A 310 -4.35 -14.91 -0.84
C ILE A 310 -5.75 -15.08 -1.45
N ASP A 311 -5.89 -15.99 -2.43
CA ASP A 311 -7.16 -16.32 -3.09
C ASP A 311 -7.87 -17.54 -2.48
N ARG A 312 -7.34 -18.12 -1.40
CA ARG A 312 -8.01 -19.18 -0.64
C ARG A 312 -8.98 -18.57 0.37
N ASP A 313 -10.00 -19.33 0.75
CA ASP A 313 -10.93 -18.94 1.79
C ASP A 313 -10.23 -18.71 3.12
N LEU A 314 -10.70 -17.74 3.92
CA LEU A 314 -10.15 -17.45 5.24
C LEU A 314 -10.12 -18.71 6.12
N ARG A 315 -11.09 -19.61 5.98
CA ARG A 315 -11.10 -20.92 6.67
C ARG A 315 -9.82 -21.71 6.43
N GLU A 316 -9.38 -21.83 5.18
CA GLU A 316 -8.18 -22.57 4.82
C GLU A 316 -6.93 -21.89 5.40
N ARG A 317 -6.84 -20.55 5.25
CA ARG A 317 -5.70 -19.76 5.75
C ARG A 317 -5.57 -19.87 7.26
N VAL A 318 -6.69 -19.82 7.97
CA VAL A 318 -6.77 -19.94 9.44
C VAL A 318 -6.40 -21.34 9.91
N SER A 319 -6.94 -22.37 9.26
CA SER A 319 -6.65 -23.77 9.62
C SER A 319 -5.15 -24.06 9.49
N LEU A 320 -4.54 -23.62 8.39
CA LEU A 320 -3.10 -23.78 8.19
C LEU A 320 -2.29 -22.98 9.21
N MET A 321 -2.70 -21.74 9.52
CA MET A 321 -2.04 -20.92 10.53
C MET A 321 -2.09 -21.59 11.91
N GLN A 322 -3.22 -22.18 12.30
CA GLN A 322 -3.39 -22.90 13.57
C GLN A 322 -2.59 -24.21 13.63
N GLU A 323 -2.43 -24.89 12.50
CA GLU A 323 -1.59 -26.10 12.40
C GLU A 323 -0.10 -25.77 12.52
N ARG A 324 0.33 -24.61 11.97
CA ARG A 324 1.76 -24.30 11.77
C ARG A 324 2.35 -23.34 12.79
N LEU A 325 1.54 -22.54 13.46
CA LEU A 325 2.00 -21.54 14.43
C LEU A 325 1.66 -21.96 15.86
N PRO A 326 2.55 -21.68 16.83
CA PRO A 326 2.22 -21.76 18.25
C PRO A 326 1.00 -20.89 18.60
N ALA A 327 0.15 -21.37 19.50
CA ALA A 327 -1.08 -20.68 19.88
C ALA A 327 -0.81 -19.29 20.47
N GLU A 328 0.33 -19.10 21.12
CA GLU A 328 0.74 -17.87 21.80
C GLU A 328 1.00 -16.70 20.85
N ILE A 329 1.28 -16.99 19.57
CA ILE A 329 1.53 -15.97 18.53
C ILE A 329 0.32 -15.78 17.62
N ILE A 330 -0.77 -16.52 17.82
CA ILE A 330 -2.03 -16.33 17.10
C ILE A 330 -2.91 -15.38 17.91
N VAL A 331 -3.60 -14.47 17.23
CA VAL A 331 -4.59 -13.61 17.90
C VAL A 331 -5.67 -14.46 18.59
N PRO A 332 -6.08 -14.15 19.82
CA PRO A 332 -7.21 -14.83 20.45
C PRO A 332 -8.45 -14.72 19.56
N ARG A 333 -9.13 -15.84 19.35
CA ARG A 333 -10.18 -15.95 18.34
C ARG A 333 -11.25 -16.97 18.67
N LEU A 334 -12.42 -16.75 18.09
CA LEU A 334 -13.60 -17.61 18.16
C LEU A 334 -14.10 -17.87 16.73
N GLN A 335 -14.25 -19.14 16.37
CA GLN A 335 -14.86 -19.53 15.10
C GLN A 335 -16.34 -19.88 15.32
N LEU A 336 -17.24 -19.19 14.62
CA LEU A 336 -18.68 -19.39 14.69
C LEU A 336 -19.22 -19.88 13.35
N LEU A 337 -19.56 -21.17 13.31
CA LEU A 337 -20.31 -21.77 12.21
C LEU A 337 -21.80 -21.41 12.31
N ALA A 338 -22.54 -21.65 11.22
CA ALA A 338 -23.94 -21.27 11.11
C ALA A 338 -24.85 -22.01 12.12
N ASP A 339 -24.48 -23.23 12.47
CA ASP A 339 -25.21 -24.15 13.35
C ASP A 339 -24.72 -24.13 14.81
N HIS A 340 -23.84 -23.20 15.18
CA HIS A 340 -23.30 -23.12 16.54
C HIS A 340 -24.43 -22.89 17.57
N PRO A 341 -24.53 -23.70 18.63
CA PRO A 341 -25.54 -23.50 19.67
C PRO A 341 -25.31 -22.17 20.39
N HIS A 342 -26.40 -21.45 20.69
CA HIS A 342 -26.34 -20.14 21.37
C HIS A 342 -25.34 -19.15 20.72
N ARG A 343 -25.25 -19.19 19.39
CA ARG A 343 -24.26 -18.45 18.58
C ARG A 343 -24.06 -16.99 19.01
N GLU A 344 -25.16 -16.27 19.22
CA GLU A 344 -25.12 -14.85 19.62
C GLU A 344 -24.55 -14.68 21.04
N GLN A 345 -25.03 -15.46 22.01
CA GLN A 345 -24.54 -15.42 23.39
C GLN A 345 -23.04 -15.74 23.48
N VAL A 346 -22.58 -16.76 22.75
CA VAL A 346 -21.15 -17.15 22.73
C VAL A 346 -20.30 -16.03 22.13
N ALA A 347 -20.79 -15.35 21.10
CA ALA A 347 -20.12 -14.20 20.51
C ALA A 347 -20.07 -13.01 21.48
N GLU A 348 -21.18 -12.69 22.16
CA GLU A 348 -21.25 -11.63 23.17
C GLU A 348 -20.29 -11.88 24.33
N ASP A 349 -20.24 -13.12 24.83
CA ASP A 349 -19.34 -13.51 25.90
C ASP A 349 -17.88 -13.32 25.50
N PHE A 350 -17.51 -13.74 24.29
CA PHE A 350 -16.16 -13.54 23.76
C PHE A 350 -15.79 -12.06 23.60
N ILE A 351 -16.74 -11.24 23.13
CA ILE A 351 -16.56 -9.78 23.00
C ILE A 351 -16.37 -9.13 24.36
N ARG A 352 -17.19 -9.51 25.35
CA ARG A 352 -17.09 -9.01 26.72
C ARG A 352 -15.73 -9.37 27.32
N THR A 353 -15.27 -10.60 27.16
CA THR A 353 -13.93 -10.99 27.62
C THR A 353 -12.83 -10.16 26.95
N ALA A 354 -12.92 -9.92 25.63
CA ALA A 354 -11.95 -9.08 24.91
C ALA A 354 -11.84 -7.66 25.52
N GLN A 355 -12.97 -7.09 25.94
CA GLN A 355 -13.05 -5.78 26.57
C GLN A 355 -12.52 -5.80 28.02
N GLU A 356 -12.87 -6.81 28.81
CA GLU A 356 -12.41 -6.97 30.20
C GLU A 356 -10.88 -7.15 30.31
N VAL A 357 -10.26 -7.72 29.27
CA VAL A 357 -8.79 -7.80 29.15
C VAL A 357 -8.16 -6.56 28.53
N GLY A 358 -8.95 -5.56 28.12
CA GLY A 358 -8.50 -4.24 27.70
C GLY A 358 -8.21 -4.07 26.21
N HIS A 359 -8.74 -4.93 25.33
CA HIS A 359 -8.64 -4.75 23.88
C HIS A 359 -9.76 -3.84 23.35
N GLU A 360 -9.57 -3.26 22.15
CA GLU A 360 -10.44 -2.21 21.60
C GLU A 360 -11.85 -2.72 21.20
N GLY A 361 -12.01 -4.04 21.06
CA GLY A 361 -13.22 -4.69 20.60
C GLY A 361 -12.88 -5.97 19.84
N VAL A 362 -13.62 -6.25 18.76
CA VAL A 362 -13.39 -7.43 17.93
C VAL A 362 -13.39 -7.12 16.44
N MET A 363 -12.73 -8.00 15.68
CA MET A 363 -12.78 -8.06 14.23
C MET A 363 -13.63 -9.27 13.84
N ILE A 364 -14.71 -9.06 13.11
CA ILE A 364 -15.61 -10.12 12.63
C ILE A 364 -15.35 -10.32 11.14
N LYS A 365 -14.98 -11.53 10.74
CA LYS A 365 -14.50 -11.84 9.39
C LYS A 365 -15.31 -12.99 8.80
N SER A 366 -15.67 -12.90 7.52
CA SER A 366 -16.32 -14.00 6.80
C SER A 366 -15.33 -15.13 6.54
N LEU A 367 -15.67 -16.36 6.94
CA LEU A 367 -14.81 -17.54 6.74
C LEU A 367 -14.63 -17.92 5.26
N GLN A 368 -15.56 -17.50 4.40
CA GLN A 368 -15.56 -17.77 2.96
C GLN A 368 -14.87 -16.64 2.15
N SER A 369 -14.24 -15.68 2.83
CA SER A 369 -13.62 -14.53 2.14
C SER A 369 -12.16 -14.79 1.75
N THR A 370 -11.81 -14.41 0.53
CA THR A 370 -10.42 -14.26 0.11
C THR A 370 -9.80 -13.00 0.73
N TYR A 371 -8.46 -12.90 0.68
CA TYR A 371 -7.77 -11.73 1.19
C TYR A 371 -7.73 -10.61 0.13
N GLN A 372 -8.43 -9.51 0.39
CA GLN A 372 -8.55 -8.38 -0.54
C GLN A 372 -7.52 -7.30 -0.21
N ALA A 373 -6.28 -7.51 -0.65
CA ALA A 373 -5.18 -6.60 -0.38
C ALA A 373 -5.49 -5.15 -0.81
N GLY A 374 -5.16 -4.19 0.06
CA GLY A 374 -5.38 -2.75 -0.14
C GLY A 374 -6.84 -2.30 -0.24
N SER A 375 -7.81 -3.21 -0.10
CA SER A 375 -9.23 -2.95 -0.29
C SER A 375 -9.97 -2.89 1.05
N ARG A 376 -11.07 -2.13 1.08
CA ARG A 376 -12.01 -2.11 2.19
C ARG A 376 -13.33 -2.68 1.70
N GLY A 377 -13.75 -3.80 2.27
CA GLY A 377 -14.99 -4.49 1.91
C GLY A 377 -15.85 -4.81 3.12
N ALA A 378 -16.95 -5.52 2.89
CA ALA A 378 -17.83 -6.04 3.93
C ALA A 378 -17.35 -7.38 4.51
N ALA A 379 -16.31 -8.00 3.93
CA ALA A 379 -15.79 -9.30 4.37
C ALA A 379 -15.14 -9.24 5.76
N TRP A 380 -14.57 -8.09 6.15
CA TRP A 380 -14.02 -7.84 7.48
C TRP A 380 -14.74 -6.63 8.09
N LEU A 381 -15.32 -6.84 9.26
CA LEU A 381 -15.99 -5.83 10.05
C LEU A 381 -15.21 -5.58 11.35
N LYS A 382 -15.19 -4.35 11.81
CA LYS A 382 -14.69 -3.98 13.13
C LYS A 382 -15.88 -3.55 13.98
N LEU A 383 -16.12 -4.29 15.06
CA LEU A 383 -17.10 -3.93 16.07
C LEU A 383 -16.35 -3.35 17.26
N LYS A 384 -16.62 -2.08 17.55
CA LYS A 384 -16.07 -1.37 18.70
C LYS A 384 -17.22 -0.87 19.53
N GLN A 385 -17.09 -0.91 20.85
CA GLN A 385 -17.94 -0.06 21.67
C GLN A 385 -17.54 1.39 21.45
N ALA A 386 -18.40 2.15 20.80
CA ALA A 386 -18.27 3.60 20.76
C ALA A 386 -18.80 4.13 22.10
N HIS A 387 -17.92 4.64 22.94
CA HIS A 387 -18.35 5.56 23.98
C HIS A 387 -18.68 6.89 23.31
N THR A 388 -19.97 7.13 23.08
CA THR A 388 -20.44 8.42 22.59
C THR A 388 -20.50 9.39 23.77
N LEU A 389 -19.96 10.59 23.55
CA LEU A 389 -20.05 11.68 24.50
C LEU A 389 -20.89 12.78 23.87
N ASP A 390 -21.86 13.29 24.63
CA ASP A 390 -22.55 14.52 24.28
C ASP A 390 -21.67 15.72 24.67
N LEU A 391 -21.07 16.35 23.66
CA LEU A 391 -20.15 17.46 23.82
C LEU A 391 -20.70 18.72 23.20
N VAL A 392 -20.37 19.86 23.80
CA VAL A 392 -20.73 21.18 23.28
C VAL A 392 -19.67 21.61 22.26
N VAL A 393 -20.13 22.12 21.11
CA VAL A 393 -19.23 22.78 20.15
C VAL A 393 -18.82 24.14 20.71
N LEU A 394 -17.57 24.25 21.15
CA LEU A 394 -17.01 25.48 21.71
C LEU A 394 -16.56 26.46 20.62
N ALA A 395 -16.08 25.93 19.49
CA ALA A 395 -15.62 26.71 18.34
C ALA A 395 -15.61 25.84 17.07
N ALA A 396 -15.48 26.49 15.92
CA ALA A 396 -15.30 25.85 14.61
C ALA A 396 -14.32 26.65 13.75
N GLU A 397 -13.61 25.98 12.83
CA GLU A 397 -12.63 26.59 11.94
C GLU A 397 -13.11 26.65 10.50
N TRP A 398 -12.71 27.67 9.74
CA TRP A 398 -13.03 27.72 8.31
C TRP A 398 -12.26 26.66 7.52
N GLY A 399 -12.97 25.93 6.66
CA GLY A 399 -12.40 24.91 5.80
C GLY A 399 -11.47 25.47 4.73
N SER A 400 -10.52 24.65 4.29
CA SER A 400 -9.58 24.97 3.21
C SER A 400 -9.79 24.06 1.98
N GLY A 401 -9.18 24.43 0.85
CA GLY A 401 -9.31 23.69 -0.42
C GLY A 401 -10.77 23.55 -0.87
N ARG A 402 -11.22 22.30 -1.08
CA ARG A 402 -12.59 21.98 -1.51
C ARG A 402 -13.69 22.36 -0.50
N ARG A 403 -13.33 22.62 0.77
CA ARG A 403 -14.27 22.97 1.85
C ARG A 403 -14.26 24.46 2.19
N ARG A 404 -13.63 25.29 1.34
CA ARG A 404 -13.60 26.74 1.53
C ARG A 404 -15.03 27.30 1.55
N GLY A 405 -15.34 28.15 2.53
CA GLY A 405 -16.68 28.71 2.74
C GLY A 405 -17.57 27.91 3.69
N TRP A 406 -17.09 26.77 4.22
CA TRP A 406 -17.80 25.95 5.21
C TRP A 406 -17.04 25.95 6.53
N LEU A 407 -17.76 25.92 7.65
CA LEU A 407 -17.16 25.57 8.95
C LEU A 407 -16.75 24.08 8.93
N SER A 408 -15.57 23.81 9.45
CA SER A 408 -14.88 22.53 9.50
C SER A 408 -14.16 22.40 10.85
N ASN A 409 -13.78 21.19 11.24
CA ASN A 409 -13.06 20.90 12.48
C ASN A 409 -13.64 21.56 13.73
N LEU A 410 -14.55 20.86 14.40
CA LEU A 410 -15.26 21.34 15.58
C LEU A 410 -14.40 21.14 16.82
N HIS A 411 -14.28 22.16 17.66
CA HIS A 411 -13.68 22.08 18.98
C HIS A 411 -14.75 21.67 19.98
N LEU A 412 -14.56 20.55 20.66
CA LEU A 412 -15.57 19.89 21.49
C LEU A 412 -15.21 20.02 22.98
N GLY A 413 -16.19 20.42 23.78
CA GLY A 413 -16.04 20.60 25.22
C GLY A 413 -17.05 19.80 26.04
N ALA A 414 -16.60 19.28 27.18
CA ALA A 414 -17.47 18.72 28.21
C ALA A 414 -17.72 19.75 29.31
N ARG A 415 -18.86 19.65 30.00
CA ARG A 415 -19.17 20.52 31.14
C ARG A 415 -18.15 20.25 32.27
N SER A 416 -17.63 21.31 32.89
CA SER A 416 -16.74 21.19 34.05
C SER A 416 -17.47 20.63 35.27
N GLU A 417 -16.76 19.92 36.15
CA GLU A 417 -17.33 19.34 37.38
C GLU A 417 -17.96 20.38 38.31
N ASP A 418 -17.38 21.58 38.37
CA ASP A 418 -17.92 22.70 39.15
C ASP A 418 -19.16 23.35 38.51
N GLY A 419 -19.55 22.91 37.31
CA GLY A 419 -20.69 23.40 36.56
C GLY A 419 -20.53 24.80 35.95
N ARG A 420 -19.36 25.44 36.11
CA ARG A 420 -19.13 26.86 35.77
C ARG A 420 -18.63 27.09 34.34
N GLY A 421 -18.35 26.05 33.57
CA GLY A 421 -17.89 26.21 32.19
C GLY A 421 -17.77 24.89 31.42
N PHE A 422 -16.97 24.95 30.35
CA PHE A 422 -16.65 23.79 29.53
C PHE A 422 -15.14 23.60 29.45
N VAL A 423 -14.69 22.35 29.54
CA VAL A 423 -13.31 21.93 29.34
C VAL A 423 -13.19 21.35 27.93
N MET A 424 -12.30 21.91 27.12
CA MET A 424 -12.04 21.42 25.76
C MET A 424 -11.37 20.05 25.84
N LEU A 425 -12.03 19.04 25.26
CA LEU A 425 -11.56 17.65 25.24
C LEU A 425 -10.82 17.31 23.95
N GLY A 426 -11.16 17.98 22.85
CA GLY A 426 -10.53 17.71 21.57
C GLY A 426 -11.17 18.44 20.40
N LYS A 427 -10.74 18.03 19.20
CA LYS A 427 -11.12 18.63 17.93
C LYS A 427 -11.38 17.55 16.88
N THR A 428 -12.39 17.73 16.03
CA THR A 428 -12.64 16.83 14.89
C THR A 428 -11.71 17.16 13.71
N PHE A 429 -11.33 16.15 12.91
CA PHE A 429 -10.39 16.28 11.77
C PHE A 429 -11.04 15.95 10.42
#